data_AF-A0A0L7KX86-F1
#
_entry.id   AF-A0A0L7KX86-F1
#
_cell.length_a   1.000
_cell.length_b   1.000
_cell.length_c   1.000
_cell.angle_alpha   90.00
_cell.angle_beta   90.00
_cell.angle_gamma   90.00
#
_symmetry.space_group_name_H-M   'P 1'
#
loop_
_entity.id
_entity.type
_entity.pdbx_description
1 polymer ?
#
loop_
_entity_poly.entity_id
_entity_poly.type
_entity_poly.pdbx_seq_one_letter_code
_entity_poly.pdbx_strand_id
1 'polypeptide(L)' 'MSEAFFDEYDYYNFDHDKHIFSGHGGKQRTKKEVNEHTNHFDPNGHSRKIVTKFSNTANNKKVPSKQ' A
#
# COMPACT_ATOMS: atom_id res chain seq x y z
N MET A 1 -28.52 -4.64 14.06
CA MET A 1 -28.58 -5.92 13.33
C MET A 1 -28.39 -7.05 14.33
N SER A 2 -29.27 -8.06 14.35
CA SER A 2 -29.10 -9.25 15.20
C SER A 2 -28.20 -10.28 14.50
N GLU A 3 -27.48 -11.07 15.30
CA GLU A 3 -26.45 -12.02 14.86
C GLU A 3 -26.96 -13.12 13.93
N ALA A 4 -28.27 -13.39 13.96
CA ALA A 4 -28.98 -14.34 13.10
C ALA A 4 -29.05 -13.95 11.61
N PHE A 5 -28.61 -12.73 11.24
CA PHE A 5 -28.59 -12.27 9.84
C PHE A 5 -27.19 -12.33 9.20
N PHE A 6 -26.15 -12.68 9.97
CA PHE A 6 -24.81 -12.83 9.42
C PHE A 6 -24.61 -14.26 8.95
N ASP A 7 -24.17 -14.41 7.72
CA ASP A 7 -23.75 -15.70 7.19
C ASP A 7 -22.27 -15.96 7.47
N GLU A 8 -21.82 -17.18 7.18
CA GLU A 8 -20.43 -17.59 7.37
C GLU A 8 -19.43 -16.70 6.60
N TYR A 9 -19.86 -16.12 5.47
CA TYR A 9 -19.04 -15.23 4.66
C TYR A 9 -18.87 -13.86 5.32
N ASP A 10 -19.91 -13.34 5.95
CA ASP A 10 -19.83 -12.08 6.71
C ASP A 10 -18.80 -12.20 7.84
N TYR A 11 -18.82 -13.29 8.60
CA TYR A 11 -17.81 -13.53 9.65
C TYR A 11 -16.41 -13.68 9.08
N TYR A 12 -16.25 -14.44 8.00
CA TYR A 12 -14.96 -14.57 7.31
C TYR A 12 -14.42 -13.20 6.89
N ASN A 13 -15.29 -12.36 6.31
CA ASN A 13 -14.93 -11.02 5.91
C ASN A 13 -14.50 -10.18 7.10
N PHE A 14 -15.24 -10.15 8.22
CA PHE A 14 -14.85 -9.36 9.40
C PHE A 14 -13.52 -9.80 10.03
N ASP A 15 -13.28 -11.11 10.13
CA ASP A 15 -12.03 -11.65 10.67
C ASP A 15 -10.84 -11.36 9.74
N HIS A 16 -11.06 -11.44 8.42
CA HIS A 16 -10.03 -11.20 7.42
C HIS A 16 -9.89 -9.73 7.02
N ASP A 17 -10.86 -8.87 7.36
CA ASP A 17 -10.82 -7.42 7.16
C ASP A 17 -9.61 -6.84 7.89
N LYS A 18 -9.29 -7.37 9.06
CA LYS A 18 -8.06 -7.02 9.78
C LYS A 18 -6.81 -7.43 9.01
N HIS A 19 -6.80 -8.54 8.30
CA HIS A 19 -5.63 -8.96 7.53
C HIS A 19 -5.50 -8.24 6.18
N ILE A 20 -6.63 -7.81 5.61
CA ILE A 20 -6.68 -7.05 4.37
C ILE A 20 -6.41 -5.56 4.65
N PHE A 21 -6.94 -4.98 5.72
CA PHE A 21 -6.91 -3.54 5.99
C PHE A 21 -6.15 -3.14 7.26
N SER A 22 -5.69 -4.05 8.12
CA SER A 22 -4.82 -3.68 9.25
C SER A 22 -3.37 -3.59 8.81
N GLY A 23 -2.82 -2.40 8.99
CA GLY A 23 -1.43 -2.11 8.68
C GLY A 23 -1.25 -0.64 8.39
N HIS A 24 -1.04 0.13 9.45
CA HIS A 24 -0.54 1.50 9.37
C HIS A 24 0.62 1.59 8.36
N GLY A 25 0.39 2.26 7.23
CA GLY A 25 1.43 2.64 6.28
C GLY A 25 1.26 2.03 4.89
N GLY A 26 0.72 2.84 3.97
CA GLY A 26 0.87 2.78 2.51
C GLY A 26 1.19 1.42 1.87
N LYS A 27 0.18 0.89 1.17
CA LYS A 27 0.26 -0.18 0.15
C LYS A 27 0.33 -1.64 0.62
N GLN A 28 0.01 -1.96 1.88
CA GLN A 28 -0.15 -3.35 2.36
C GLN A 28 1.01 -4.27 1.96
N ARG A 29 2.25 -3.75 1.92
CA ARG A 29 3.41 -4.56 1.57
C ARG A 29 4.01 -5.17 2.82
N THR A 30 4.35 -6.44 2.75
CA THR A 30 5.19 -7.10 3.75
C THR A 30 6.57 -6.45 3.79
N LYS A 31 7.26 -6.56 4.93
CA LYS A 31 8.65 -6.05 5.06
C LYS A 31 9.59 -6.62 4.00
N LYS A 32 9.33 -7.86 3.55
CA LYS A 32 10.07 -8.54 2.48
C LYS A 32 9.85 -7.84 1.14
N GLU A 33 8.61 -7.61 0.75
CA GLU A 33 8.26 -6.93 -0.51
C GLU A 33 8.78 -5.49 -0.53
N VAL A 34 8.79 -4.78 0.60
CA VAL A 34 9.40 -3.44 0.68
C VAL A 34 10.90 -3.51 0.41
N ASN A 35 11.60 -4.52 0.93
CA ASN A 35 13.02 -4.69 0.67
C ASN A 35 13.28 -5.01 -0.82
N GLU A 36 12.55 -5.96 -1.39
CA GLU A 36 12.71 -6.36 -2.79
C GLU A 36 12.36 -5.24 -3.79
N HIS A 37 11.38 -4.38 -3.44
CA HIS A 37 10.95 -3.27 -4.30
C HIS A 37 11.67 -1.94 -4.02
N THR A 38 12.64 -1.90 -3.10
CA THR A 38 13.45 -0.70 -2.85
C THR A 38 14.94 -1.01 -3.06
N ASN A 39 15.68 -0.06 -3.63
CA ASN A 39 17.16 -0.12 -3.69
C ASN A 39 17.77 -1.35 -4.38
N HIS A 40 17.18 -1.82 -5.48
CA HIS A 40 17.86 -2.82 -6.32
C HIS A 40 19.11 -2.23 -6.97
N PHE A 41 20.20 -3.00 -7.00
CA PHE A 41 21.42 -2.63 -7.72
C PHE A 41 21.12 -2.57 -9.21
N ASP A 42 21.42 -1.44 -9.84
CA ASP A 42 21.32 -1.24 -11.27
C ASP A 42 22.71 -0.81 -11.75
N PRO A 43 23.31 -1.51 -12.74
CA PRO A 43 24.65 -1.20 -13.25
C PRO A 43 24.74 0.21 -13.86
N ASN A 44 23.62 0.79 -14.29
CA ASN A 44 23.53 2.18 -14.77
C ASN A 44 23.15 3.16 -13.64
N GLY A 45 23.22 2.74 -12.38
CA GLY A 45 22.87 3.53 -11.21
C GLY A 45 21.36 3.68 -11.01
N HIS A 46 20.96 4.66 -10.20
CA HIS A 46 19.57 4.78 -9.70
C HIS A 46 18.58 5.49 -10.65
N SER A 47 18.80 5.43 -11.97
CA SER A 47 18.02 6.15 -12.99
C SER A 47 16.50 5.95 -12.85
N ARG A 48 16.06 4.68 -12.73
CA ARG A 48 14.64 4.31 -12.51
C ARG A 48 14.04 4.96 -11.26
N LYS A 49 14.79 4.99 -10.16
CA LYS A 49 14.35 5.59 -8.89
C LYS A 49 14.21 7.11 -9.04
N ILE A 50 15.13 7.75 -9.73
CA ILE A 50 15.11 9.20 -9.95
C ILE A 50 13.87 9.59 -10.77
N VAL A 51 13.61 8.91 -11.89
CA VAL A 51 12.44 9.16 -12.75
C VAL A 51 11.13 8.97 -11.98
N THR A 52 11.02 7.87 -11.24
CA THR A 52 9.80 7.58 -10.46
C THR A 52 9.58 8.60 -9.34
N LYS A 53 10.64 9.04 -8.64
CA LYS A 53 10.54 10.12 -7.64
C LYS A 53 10.12 11.43 -8.27
N PHE A 54 10.69 11.81 -9.42
CA PHE A 54 10.33 13.03 -10.13
C PHE A 54 8.84 13.05 -10.51
N SER A 55 8.34 11.97 -11.11
CA SER A 55 6.93 11.82 -11.49
C SER A 55 6.00 11.88 -10.27
N ASN A 56 6.33 11.16 -9.19
CA ASN A 56 5.53 11.17 -7.96
C ASN A 56 5.49 12.56 -7.31
N THR A 57 6.63 13.26 -7.24
CA THR A 57 6.69 14.63 -6.71
C THR A 57 5.84 15.58 -7.53
N ALA A 58 5.87 15.46 -8.87
CA ALA A 58 5.02 16.27 -9.75
C ALA A 58 3.53 15.98 -9.51
N ASN A 59 3.13 14.72 -9.38
CA ASN A 59 1.75 14.34 -9.12
C ASN A 59 1.26 14.81 -7.74
N ASN A 60 2.08 14.65 -6.69
CA ASN A 60 1.73 15.09 -5.34
C ASN A 60 1.56 16.62 -5.25
N LYS A 61 2.31 17.39 -6.05
CA LYS A 61 2.14 18.86 -6.12
C LYS A 61 0.84 19.29 -6.81
N LYS A 62 0.27 18.45 -7.68
CA LYS A 62 -1.02 18.72 -8.36
C LYS A 62 -2.22 18.46 -7.45
N VAL A 63 -2.06 17.61 -6.44
CA VAL A 63 -3.10 17.38 -5.45
C VAL A 63 -3.04 18.53 -4.45
N PRO A 64 -4.11 19.32 -4.25
CA PRO A 64 -4.10 20.35 -3.22
C PRO A 64 -3.84 19.66 -1.88
N SER A 65 -2.84 20.14 -1.14
CA SER A 65 -2.61 19.67 0.22
C SER A 65 -3.91 19.86 0.99
N LYS A 66 -4.53 18.76 1.47
CA LYS A 66 -5.63 18.88 2.43
C LYS A 66 -5.10 19.69 3.60
N GLN A 67 -5.66 20.90 3.78
CA GLN A 67 -5.40 21.76 4.92
C GLN A 67 -5.97 21.12 6.18
#